data_AF-A0A2N2FCM9-F1
#
_entry.id   AF-A0A2N2FCM9-F1
#
_cell.length_a   1.000
_cell.length_b   1.000
_cell.length_c   1.000
_cell.angle_alpha   90.00
_cell.angle_beta   90.00
_cell.angle_gamma   90.00
#
_symmetry.space_group_name_H-M   'P 1'
#
loop_
_entity.id
_entity.type
_entity.pdbx_description
1 polymer ?
#
loop_
_entity_poly.entity_id
_entity_poly.type
_entity_poly.pdbx_seq_one_letter_code
_entity_poly.pdbx_strand_id
1 'polypeptide(L)'
;GIWSRASYFNPVDMVCCAKNYLGEKFDLAGYVNEDAYLISHKTEKGRRLKAQEMPGLWNGGMAYWNTVFVELPLVVFNPVKTVYDLLRREHRGGNAIK
;
A
#
# COMPACT_ATOMS: atom_id res chain seq x y z
N GLY A 1 2.69 -6.17 19.04
CA GLY A 1 2.91 -6.71 17.67
C GLY A 1 3.70 -5.70 16.86
N ILE A 2 4.24 -6.05 15.69
CA ILE A 2 5.05 -5.10 14.90
C ILE A 2 4.28 -3.80 14.58
N TRP A 3 2.96 -3.91 14.40
CA TRP A 3 2.04 -2.80 14.16
C TRP A 3 1.87 -1.83 15.34
N SER A 4 1.99 -2.30 16.59
CA SER A 4 1.78 -1.43 17.76
C SER A 4 2.91 -0.44 18.00
N ARG A 5 3.98 -0.51 17.20
CA ARG A 5 5.10 0.43 17.19
C ARG A 5 5.15 1.28 15.91
N ALA A 6 4.25 1.04 14.96
CA ALA A 6 4.21 1.80 13.72
C ALA A 6 3.68 3.22 14.00
N SER A 7 4.42 4.23 13.54
CA SER A 7 4.03 5.65 13.67
C SER A 7 3.66 6.29 12.32
N TYR A 8 3.90 5.57 11.22
CA TYR A 8 3.67 6.04 9.84
C TYR A 8 2.88 5.01 9.05
N PHE A 9 2.11 5.49 8.08
CA PHE A 9 1.33 4.68 7.15
C PHE A 9 1.64 5.12 5.71
N ASN A 10 1.86 4.14 4.83
CA ASN A 10 2.06 4.40 3.41
C ASN A 10 0.71 4.24 2.67
N PRO A 11 0.17 5.30 2.03
CA PRO A 11 -1.06 5.24 1.24
C PRO A 11 -0.89 4.52 -0.10
N VAL A 12 0.30 3.99 -0.40
CA VAL A 12 0.68 3.41 -1.70
C VAL A 12 0.73 4.49 -2.79
N ASP A 13 1.17 5.69 -2.40
CA ASP A 13 1.53 6.75 -3.32
C ASP A 13 3.06 6.72 -3.50
N MET A 14 3.51 6.33 -4.70
CA MET A 14 4.89 5.94 -4.95
C MET A 14 5.38 6.42 -6.31
N VAL A 15 6.60 6.93 -6.33
CA VAL A 15 7.36 7.18 -7.56
C VAL A 15 8.43 6.11 -7.69
N CYS A 16 8.33 5.27 -8.70
CA CYS A 16 9.23 4.15 -8.91
C CYS A 16 10.13 4.38 -10.12
N CYS A 17 11.44 4.19 -9.94
CA CYS A 17 12.37 4.15 -11.07
C CYS A 17 12.50 2.70 -11.57
N ALA A 18 11.78 2.35 -12.63
CA ALA A 18 11.81 0.99 -13.20
C ALA A 18 13.04 0.74 -14.11
N LYS A 19 13.97 1.69 -14.17
CA LYS A 19 15.19 1.63 -14.97
C LYS A 19 16.40 2.02 -14.12
N ASN A 20 17.56 1.44 -14.42
CA ASN A 20 18.80 1.83 -13.78
C ASN A 20 19.33 3.17 -14.34
N TYR A 21 20.45 3.63 -13.79
CA TYR A 21 21.09 4.89 -14.19
C TYR A 21 21.62 4.89 -15.64
N LEU A 22 21.70 3.71 -16.28
CA LEU A 22 22.07 3.54 -17.68
C LEU A 22 20.84 3.47 -18.62
N GLY A 23 19.62 3.52 -18.06
CA GLY A 23 18.37 3.44 -18.82
C GLY A 23 17.87 2.01 -19.10
N GLU A 24 18.53 0.99 -18.56
CA GLU A 24 18.15 -0.41 -18.70
C GLU A 24 17.03 -0.76 -17.73
N LYS A 25 16.06 -1.57 -18.16
CA LYS A 25 14.95 -1.97 -17.29
C LYS A 25 15.41 -2.99 -16.26
N PHE A 26 14.90 -2.87 -15.03
CA PHE A 26 15.07 -3.91 -14.03
C PHE A 26 14.17 -5.12 -14.34
N ASP A 27 14.69 -6.32 -14.13
CA ASP A 27 13.86 -7.53 -14.00
C ASP A 27 13.31 -7.61 -12.58
N LEU A 28 12.02 -7.26 -12.41
CA LEU A 28 11.37 -7.20 -11.11
C LEU A 28 11.21 -8.56 -10.45
N ALA A 29 11.26 -9.66 -11.21
CA ALA A 29 11.22 -11.01 -10.65
C ALA A 29 12.43 -11.27 -9.74
N GLY A 30 13.59 -10.65 -10.04
CA GLY A 30 14.78 -10.72 -9.20
C GLY A 30 14.68 -9.96 -7.87
N TYR A 31 13.63 -9.18 -7.67
CA TYR A 31 13.38 -8.40 -6.44
C TYR A 31 12.17 -8.94 -5.66
N VAL A 32 11.83 -10.20 -5.86
CA VAL A 32 10.84 -10.93 -5.07
C VAL A 32 11.53 -11.66 -3.92
N ASN A 33 11.05 -11.47 -2.69
CA ASN A 33 11.48 -12.25 -1.54
C ASN A 33 10.42 -13.33 -1.23
N GLU A 34 10.71 -14.57 -1.60
CA GLU A 34 9.80 -15.71 -1.42
C GLU A 34 9.66 -16.15 0.05
N ASP A 35 10.63 -15.82 0.89
CA ASP A 35 10.61 -16.14 2.32
C ASP A 35 9.82 -15.10 3.14
N ALA A 36 9.47 -13.96 2.56
CA ALA A 36 8.68 -12.95 3.22
C ALA A 36 7.19 -13.32 3.18
N TYR A 37 6.54 -13.38 4.35
CA TYR A 37 5.09 -13.59 4.47
C TYR A 37 4.53 -13.00 5.76
N LEU A 38 3.22 -12.77 5.78
CA LEU A 38 2.46 -12.35 6.96
C LEU A 38 1.45 -13.43 7.33
N ILE A 39 1.34 -13.75 8.62
CA ILE A 39 0.21 -14.56 9.12
C ILE A 39 -0.87 -13.63 9.65
N SER A 40 -2.04 -13.65 9.02
CA SER A 40 -3.21 -12.90 9.46
C SER A 40 -4.28 -13.85 10.03
N HIS A 41 -5.03 -13.36 11.01
CA HIS A 41 -6.18 -14.07 11.54
C HIS A 41 -7.43 -13.56 10.85
N LYS A 42 -8.19 -14.45 10.21
CA LYS A 42 -9.44 -14.12 9.52
C LYS A 42 -10.58 -14.96 10.07
N THR A 43 -11.79 -14.47 9.85
CA THR A 43 -13.01 -15.24 10.05
C THR A 43 -13.71 -15.35 8.71
N GLU A 44 -13.90 -16.57 8.22
CA GLU A 44 -14.60 -16.85 6.97
C GLU A 44 -15.74 -17.80 7.27
N LYS A 45 -16.97 -17.43 6.90
CA LYS A 45 -18.19 -18.23 7.12
C LYS A 45 -18.33 -18.74 8.57
N GLY A 46 -18.02 -17.87 9.54
CA GLY A 46 -18.09 -18.20 10.97
C GLY A 46 -16.93 -19.03 11.51
N ARG A 47 -15.96 -19.42 10.69
CA ARG A 47 -14.77 -20.18 11.12
C ARG A 47 -13.55 -19.27 11.22
N ARG A 48 -12.84 -19.36 12.35
CA ARG A 48 -11.54 -18.70 12.52
C ARG A 48 -10.48 -19.48 11.74
N LEU A 49 -9.68 -18.76 10.97
CA LEU A 49 -8.56 -19.31 10.22
C LEU A 49 -7.33 -18.43 10.35
N LYS A 50 -6.16 -19.05 10.15
CA LYS A 50 -4.90 -18.35 9.92
C LYS A 50 -4.65 -18.37 8.42
N ALA A 51 -4.44 -17.21 7.83
CA ALA A 51 -4.07 -17.06 6.43
C ALA A 51 -2.60 -16.67 6.35
N GLN A 52 -1.85 -17.36 5.49
CA GLN A 52 -0.53 -16.91 5.07
C GLN A 52 -0.71 -16.00 3.86
N GLU A 53 -0.29 -14.74 4.02
CA GLU A 53 -0.35 -13.72 2.99
C GLU A 53 1.07 -13.46 2.49
N MET A 54 1.30 -13.76 1.22
CA MET A 54 2.48 -13.29 0.51
C MET A 54 2.41 -11.76 0.39
N PRO A 55 3.56 -11.07 0.36
CA PRO A 55 3.62 -9.64 0.05
C PRO A 55 2.80 -9.32 -1.21
N GLY A 56 1.93 -8.33 -1.11
CA GLY A 56 1.11 -7.88 -2.25
C GLY A 56 1.97 -7.29 -3.38
N LEU A 57 1.38 -7.13 -4.56
CA LEU A 57 2.05 -6.76 -5.82
C LEU A 57 3.15 -5.68 -5.68
N TRP A 58 2.85 -4.59 -4.95
CA TRP A 58 3.79 -3.50 -4.73
C TRP A 58 4.93 -3.90 -3.79
N ASN A 59 4.61 -4.41 -2.61
CA ASN A 59 5.62 -4.73 -1.58
C ASN A 59 6.43 -5.99 -1.93
N GLY A 60 5.87 -6.87 -2.74
CA GLY A 60 6.46 -8.15 -3.09
C GLY A 60 7.53 -8.09 -4.16
N GLY A 61 7.47 -7.14 -5.10
CA GLY A 61 8.46 -6.98 -6.17
C GLY A 61 9.53 -5.92 -5.91
N MET A 62 9.62 -5.40 -4.68
CA MET A 62 10.53 -4.33 -4.30
C MET A 62 11.52 -4.74 -3.19
N ALA A 63 11.73 -6.04 -2.98
CA ALA A 63 12.74 -6.47 -2.03
C ALA A 63 14.10 -5.86 -2.42
N TYR A 64 14.87 -5.38 -1.44
CA TYR A 64 16.20 -4.79 -1.64
C TYR A 64 16.25 -3.47 -2.42
N TRP A 65 15.11 -2.82 -2.68
CA TRP A 65 15.11 -1.49 -3.30
C TRP A 65 15.62 -0.41 -2.35
N ASN A 66 16.41 0.53 -2.89
CA ASN A 66 16.73 1.77 -2.19
C ASN A 66 15.46 2.63 -2.12
N THR A 67 14.88 2.73 -0.92
CA THR A 67 13.60 3.41 -0.71
C THR A 67 13.79 4.61 0.22
N VAL A 68 13.22 5.75 -0.17
CA VAL A 68 13.16 6.96 0.65
C VAL A 68 11.71 7.25 0.97
N PHE A 69 11.40 7.43 2.26
CA PHE A 69 10.07 7.83 2.72
C PHE A 69 10.01 9.35 2.85
N VAL A 70 8.95 9.93 2.30
CA VAL A 70 8.67 11.37 2.39
C VAL A 70 7.36 11.54 3.13
N GLU A 71 7.39 12.29 4.23
CA GLU A 71 6.18 12.64 4.98
C GLU A 71 5.40 13.71 4.21
N LEU A 72 4.09 13.50 4.08
CA LEU A 72 3.19 14.41 3.38
C LEU A 72 2.11 14.94 4.32
N PRO A 73 1.62 16.18 4.09
CA PRO A 73 0.49 16.72 4.85
C PRO A 73 -0.75 15.83 4.72
N LEU A 74 -1.47 15.59 5.82
CA LEU A 74 -2.63 14.67 5.84
C LEU A 74 -3.71 15.00 4.79
N VAL A 75 -3.86 16.28 4.41
CA VAL A 75 -4.84 16.75 3.41
C VAL A 75 -4.68 16.10 2.03
N VAL A 76 -3.49 15.61 1.69
CA VAL A 76 -3.26 14.94 0.39
C VAL A 76 -3.83 13.53 0.35
N PHE A 77 -4.18 12.95 1.50
CA PHE A 77 -4.67 11.58 1.62
C PHE A 77 -6.17 11.53 1.91
N ASN A 78 -6.96 11.16 0.90
CA ASN A 78 -8.42 11.09 0.97
C ASN A 78 -8.92 9.66 0.70
N PRO A 79 -8.82 8.73 1.68
CA PRO A 79 -9.21 7.34 1.48
C PRO A 79 -10.73 7.13 1.56
N VAL A 80 -11.24 6.20 0.76
CA VAL A 80 -12.60 5.66 0.87
C VAL A 80 -12.51 4.25 1.45
N LYS A 81 -12.95 4.05 2.70
CA LYS A 81 -12.94 2.76 3.39
C LYS A 81 -14.34 2.19 3.59
N THR A 82 -15.34 3.05 3.66
CA THR A 82 -16.76 2.73 3.77
C THR A 82 -17.55 3.50 2.71
N VAL A 83 -18.79 3.06 2.46
CA VAL A 83 -19.70 3.78 1.56
C VAL A 83 -19.94 5.23 1.99
N TYR A 84 -19.90 5.50 3.30
CA TYR A 84 -20.11 6.85 3.84
C TYR A 84 -18.96 7.81 3.54
N ASP A 85 -17.75 7.29 3.29
CA ASP A 85 -16.60 8.14 2.97
C ASP A 85 -16.81 8.89 1.64
N LEU A 86 -17.60 8.34 0.72
CA LEU A 86 -17.99 9.01 -0.53
C LEU A 86 -18.84 10.28 -0.30
N LEU A 87 -19.46 10.44 0.88
CA LEU A 87 -20.26 11.62 1.21
C LEU A 87 -19.40 12.81 1.63
N ARG A 88 -18.10 12.61 1.88
CA ARG A 88 -17.17 13.68 2.24
C ARG A 88 -17.01 14.65 1.06
N ARG A 89 -16.72 15.91 1.38
CA ARG A 89 -16.67 17.01 0.38
C ARG A 89 -15.62 16.74 -0.69
N GLU A 90 -14.51 16.14 -0.32
CA GLU A 90 -13.36 15.81 -1.16
C GLU A 90 -13.71 14.80 -2.27
N HIS A 91 -14.77 14.01 -2.09
CA HIS A 91 -15.23 12.99 -3.03
C HIS A 91 -16.51 13.38 -3.78
N ARG A 92 -17.13 14.50 -3.40
CA ARG A 92 -18.27 15.07 -4.10
C ARG A 92 -17.77 16.00 -5.18
N GLY A 93 -17.66 15.47 -6.41
CA GLY A 93 -17.34 16.26 -7.60
C GLY A 93 -18.16 17.55 -7.62
N GLY A 94 -17.49 18.69 -7.74
CA GLY A 94 -18.07 20.00 -7.51
C GLY A 94 -19.25 20.31 -8.43
N ASN A 95 -20.47 20.06 -7.96
CA ASN A 95 -21.60 20.89 -8.32
C ASN A 95 -21.58 22.10 -7.39
N ALA A 96 -20.81 23.11 -7.80
CA ALA A 96 -21.17 24.46 -7.42
C ALA A 96 -22.63 24.66 -7.84
N ILE A 97 -23.48 24.92 -6.87
CA ILE A 97 -24.84 25.43 -7.08
C ILE A 97 -24.69 26.62 -8.03
N LYS A 98 -25.32 26.54 -9.21
CA LYS A 98 -25.60 27.73 -10.02
C LYS A 98 -26.65 28.56 -9.30
#